data_AF-A0A849UGW5-F1
#
_entry.id   AF-A0A849UGW5-F1
#
_cell.length_a   1.000
_cell.length_b   1.000
_cell.length_c   1.000
_cell.angle_alpha   90.00
_cell.angle_beta   90.00
_cell.angle_gamma   90.00
#
_symmetry.space_group_name_H-M   'P 1'
#
loop_
_entity.id
_entity.type
_entity.pdbx_description
1 polymer ?
#
loop_
_entity_poly.entity_id
_entity_poly.type
_entity_poly.pdbx_seq_one_letter_code
_entity_poly.pdbx_strand_id
1 'polypeptide(L)'
;MVFSSTQCDELFSAVLVHDEHYPDAKLPEAIHLDYSQEQLSQCYHICQQLWLDGVDRTQLCLMVEKIFKQGFLSAEDKITYHGMRAKIKHLRFAYVTFDERHRYPTMFHWMT
;
A
#
# COMPACT_ATOMS: atom_id res chain seq x y z
N MET A 1 18.48 -2.30 3.68
CA MET A 1 18.00 -2.06 5.07
C MET A 1 16.85 -3.03 5.31
N VAL A 2 16.71 -3.59 6.51
CA VAL A 2 15.59 -4.46 6.88
C VAL A 2 14.90 -3.82 8.09
N PHE A 3 13.61 -3.52 7.96
CA PHE A 3 12.76 -2.96 8.99
C PHE A 3 12.12 -4.07 9.83
N SER A 4 11.73 -3.76 11.07
CA SER A 4 11.07 -4.73 11.94
C SER A 4 9.64 -4.99 11.49
N SER A 5 9.08 -6.14 11.86
CA SER A 5 7.67 -6.45 11.60
C SER A 5 6.73 -5.40 12.19
N THR A 6 7.04 -4.91 13.40
CA THR A 6 6.28 -3.84 14.05
C THR A 6 6.23 -2.57 13.22
N GLN A 7 7.35 -2.15 12.61
CA GLN A 7 7.36 -0.96 11.75
C GLN A 7 6.51 -1.15 10.49
N CYS A 8 6.55 -2.35 9.90
CA CYS A 8 5.70 -2.70 8.75
C CYS A 8 4.21 -2.75 9.15
N ASP A 9 3.87 -3.27 10.33
CA ASP A 9 2.51 -3.36 10.83
C ASP A 9 1.93 -1.98 11.19
N GLU A 10 2.73 -1.09 11.77
CA GLU A 10 2.37 0.30 12.03
C GLU A 10 2.09 1.05 10.73
N LEU A 11 2.98 0.91 9.73
CA LEU A 11 2.77 1.47 8.41
C LEU A 11 1.49 0.91 7.78
N PHE A 12 1.29 -0.40 7.82
CA PHE A 12 0.11 -1.01 7.21
C PHE A 12 -1.20 -0.57 7.89
N SER A 13 -1.18 -0.42 9.22
CA SER A 13 -2.30 0.11 9.97
C SER A 13 -2.65 1.53 9.54
N ALA A 14 -1.65 2.40 9.36
CA ALA A 14 -1.86 3.75 8.82
C ALA A 14 -2.41 3.72 7.39
N VAL A 15 -1.91 2.80 6.54
CA VAL A 15 -2.40 2.62 5.17
C VAL A 15 -3.89 2.26 5.11
N LEU A 16 -4.37 1.42 6.03
CA LEU A 16 -5.77 0.99 6.07
C LEU A 16 -6.74 2.12 6.45
N VAL A 17 -6.28 3.16 7.15
CA VAL A 17 -7.10 4.31 7.56
C VAL A 17 -7.43 5.24 6.37
N HIS A 18 -6.64 5.19 5.29
CA HIS A 18 -6.74 6.17 4.19
C HIS A 18 -7.97 6.04 3.27
N ASP A 19 -8.83 5.02 3.41
CA ASP A 19 -10.07 4.87 2.63
C ASP A 19 -11.31 5.44 3.37
N GLU A 20 -11.16 6.13 4.51
CA GLU A 20 -12.25 6.80 5.24
C GLU A 20 -12.51 8.24 4.77
N HIS A 21 -13.79 8.63 4.66
CA HIS A 21 -14.19 10.00 4.32
C HIS A 21 -14.27 10.87 5.58
N TYR A 22 -13.44 11.91 5.67
CA TYR A 22 -13.39 12.83 6.80
C TYR A 22 -13.93 14.22 6.37
N PRO A 23 -15.25 14.45 6.37
CA PRO A 23 -15.85 15.71 5.93
C PRO A 23 -15.45 16.91 6.79
N ASP A 24 -15.12 16.66 8.07
CA ASP A 24 -14.69 17.68 9.04
C ASP A 24 -13.16 17.77 9.15
N ALA A 25 -12.40 17.13 8.25
CA ALA A 25 -10.94 17.21 8.26
C ALA A 25 -10.49 18.67 8.12
N LYS A 26 -9.68 19.12 9.09
CA LYS A 26 -9.04 20.44 9.06
C LYS A 26 -7.60 20.30 8.61
N LEU A 27 -7.15 21.22 7.78
CA LEU A 27 -5.74 21.34 7.46
C LEU A 27 -4.97 21.62 8.77
N PRO A 28 -3.86 20.90 9.06
CA PRO A 28 -3.02 21.24 10.20
C PRO A 28 -2.46 22.67 10.06
N GLU A 29 -2.18 23.32 11.18
CA GLU A 29 -1.65 24.70 11.20
C GLU A 29 -0.28 24.81 10.52
N ALA A 30 0.49 23.72 10.49
CA ALA A 30 1.76 23.62 9.79
C ALA A 30 1.90 22.27 9.09
N ILE A 31 2.49 22.28 7.89
CA ILE A 31 2.91 21.09 7.15
C ILE A 31 4.43 21.13 7.05
N HIS A 32 5.09 20.14 7.65
CA HIS A 32 6.55 20.01 7.62
C HIS A 32 6.96 19.16 6.41
N LEU A 33 7.65 19.76 5.45
CA LEU A 33 8.12 19.09 4.22
C LEU A 33 9.65 18.96 4.16
N ASP A 34 10.34 19.27 5.25
CA ASP A 34 11.81 19.25 5.35
C ASP A 34 12.34 17.82 5.53
N TYR A 35 12.15 16.98 4.50
CA TYR A 35 12.66 15.62 4.45
C TYR A 35 13.99 15.57 3.69
N SER A 36 14.97 14.88 4.27
CA SER A 36 16.21 14.55 3.59
C SER A 36 15.99 13.44 2.55
N GLN A 37 16.87 13.36 1.55
CA GLN A 37 16.83 12.26 0.57
C GLN A 37 16.99 10.88 1.22
N GLU A 38 17.76 10.80 2.32
CA GLU A 38 17.90 9.57 3.08
C GLU A 38 16.58 9.15 3.74
N GLN A 39 15.83 10.11 4.30
CA GLN A 39 14.51 9.83 4.88
C GLN A 39 13.51 9.39 3.81
N LEU A 40 13.47 10.05 2.65
CA LEU A 40 12.60 9.65 1.53
C LEU A 40 12.95 8.24 1.02
N SER A 41 14.25 7.92 0.92
CA SER A 41 14.71 6.58 0.56
C SER A 41 14.31 5.52 1.60
N GLN A 42 14.41 5.84 2.90
CA GLN A 42 13.92 4.97 3.97
C GLN A 42 12.41 4.73 3.86
N CYS A 43 11.62 5.77 3.60
CA CYS A 43 10.18 5.65 3.33
C CYS A 43 9.89 4.73 2.14
N TYR A 44 10.63 4.85 1.05
CA TYR A 44 10.51 3.94 -0.10
C TYR A 44 10.81 2.49 0.29
N HIS A 45 11.92 2.25 0.99
CA HIS A 45 12.35 0.91 1.35
C HIS A 45 11.39 0.19 2.31
N ILE A 46 10.80 0.89 3.29
CA ILE A 46 9.81 0.26 4.17
C ILE A 46 8.52 -0.08 3.42
N CYS A 47 8.09 0.76 2.47
CA CYS A 47 6.95 0.46 1.60
C CYS A 47 7.21 -0.77 0.71
N GLN A 48 8.43 -0.89 0.19
CA GLN A 48 8.84 -2.03 -0.62
C GLN A 48 8.89 -3.32 0.22
N GLN A 49 9.43 -3.26 1.44
CA GLN A 49 9.47 -4.41 2.34
C GLN A 49 8.06 -4.87 2.74
N LEU A 50 7.17 -3.93 3.11
CA LEU A 50 5.77 -4.25 3.42
C LEU A 50 5.08 -5.03 2.28
N TRP A 51 5.41 -4.73 1.03
CA TRP A 51 4.87 -5.45 -0.12
C TRP A 51 5.50 -6.83 -0.29
N LEU A 52 6.83 -6.92 -0.21
CA LEU A 52 7.57 -8.19 -0.34
C LEU A 52 7.15 -9.21 0.73
N ASP A 53 6.97 -8.74 1.97
CA ASP A 53 6.58 -9.58 3.10
C ASP A 53 5.05 -9.84 3.13
N GLY A 54 4.27 -8.96 2.50
CA GLY A 54 2.84 -8.84 2.75
C GLY A 54 1.91 -9.24 1.61
N VAL A 55 2.40 -9.47 0.39
CA VAL A 55 1.59 -9.85 -0.77
C VAL A 55 2.06 -11.19 -1.34
N ASP A 56 1.31 -12.26 -1.04
CA ASP A 56 1.48 -13.53 -1.73
C ASP A 56 0.83 -13.46 -3.12
N ARG A 57 1.67 -13.46 -4.16
CA ARG A 57 1.24 -13.44 -5.57
C ARG A 57 0.33 -14.61 -5.91
N THR A 58 0.56 -15.79 -5.33
CA THR A 58 -0.26 -16.98 -5.58
C THR A 58 -1.67 -16.76 -5.05
N GLN A 59 -1.79 -16.27 -3.81
CA GLN A 59 -3.07 -15.92 -3.21
C GLN A 59 -3.79 -14.85 -4.02
N LEU A 60 -3.09 -13.81 -4.48
CA LEU A 60 -3.69 -12.77 -5.32
C LEU A 60 -4.26 -13.35 -6.62
N CYS A 61 -3.54 -14.23 -7.31
CA CYS A 61 -4.03 -14.90 -8.51
C CYS A 61 -5.27 -15.76 -8.21
N LEU A 62 -5.26 -16.54 -7.12
CA LEU A 62 -6.40 -17.35 -6.70
C LEU A 62 -7.63 -16.48 -6.39
N MET A 63 -7.44 -15.33 -5.74
CA MET A 63 -8.50 -14.36 -5.47
C MET A 63 -9.10 -13.81 -6.77
N VAL A 64 -8.27 -13.38 -7.72
CA VAL A 64 -8.73 -12.87 -9.02
C VAL A 64 -9.50 -13.94 -9.79
N GLU A 65 -9.00 -15.18 -9.81
CA GLU A 65 -9.72 -16.30 -10.43
C GLU A 65 -11.07 -16.58 -9.76
N LYS A 66 -11.13 -16.50 -8.42
CA LYS A 66 -12.36 -16.71 -7.66
C LYS A 66 -13.40 -15.65 -8.01
N ILE A 67 -12.99 -14.38 -8.07
CA ILE A 67 -13.85 -13.27 -8.51
C ILE A 67 -14.36 -13.53 -9.94
N PHE A 68 -13.47 -13.92 -10.86
CA PHE A 68 -13.83 -14.16 -12.26
C PHE A 68 -14.81 -15.33 -12.42
N LYS A 69 -14.60 -16.44 -11.69
CA LYS A 69 -15.42 -17.67 -11.81
C LYS A 69 -16.74 -17.58 -11.05
N GLN A 70 -16.74 -17.00 -9.85
CA GLN A 70 -17.89 -17.05 -8.93
C GLN A 70 -18.67 -15.75 -8.90
N GLY A 71 -18.06 -14.61 -9.28
CA GLY A 71 -18.69 -13.29 -9.25
C GLY A 71 -18.88 -12.70 -7.85
N PHE A 72 -18.53 -13.43 -6.78
CA PHE A 72 -18.61 -12.94 -5.40
C PHE A 72 -17.46 -13.48 -4.54
N LEU A 73 -17.18 -12.77 -3.45
CA LEU A 73 -16.18 -13.11 -2.44
C LEU A 73 -16.87 -13.35 -1.09
N SER A 74 -16.36 -14.30 -0.30
CA SER A 74 -16.78 -14.47 1.09
C SER A 74 -16.40 -13.24 1.92
N ALA A 75 -16.91 -13.12 3.14
CA ALA A 75 -16.52 -12.03 4.03
C ALA A 75 -15.01 -12.04 4.33
N GLU A 76 -14.43 -13.22 4.56
CA GLU A 76 -13.00 -13.42 4.82
C GLU A 76 -12.15 -13.10 3.58
N ASP A 77 -12.60 -13.54 2.40
CA ASP A 77 -11.94 -13.19 1.14
C ASP A 77 -11.94 -11.68 0.93
N LYS A 78 -13.06 -10.99 1.19
CA LYS A 78 -13.15 -9.53 1.03
C LYS A 78 -12.12 -8.81 1.88
N ILE A 79 -11.94 -9.23 3.14
CA ILE A 79 -10.93 -8.66 4.06
C ILE A 79 -9.52 -8.89 3.50
N THR A 80 -9.23 -10.12 3.08
CA THR A 80 -7.92 -10.49 2.52
C THR A 80 -7.61 -9.69 1.24
N TYR A 81 -8.57 -9.62 0.32
CA TYR A 81 -8.47 -8.86 -0.92
C TYR A 81 -8.28 -7.37 -0.66
N HIS A 82 -9.04 -6.81 0.28
CA HIS A 82 -8.93 -5.41 0.69
C HIS A 82 -7.51 -5.10 1.17
N GLY A 83 -6.97 -5.94 2.05
CA GLY A 83 -5.60 -5.81 2.54
C GLY A 83 -4.55 -5.88 1.43
N MET A 84 -4.67 -6.84 0.51
CA MET A 84 -3.77 -6.95 -0.65
C MET A 84 -3.84 -5.71 -1.55
N ARG A 85 -5.05 -5.23 -1.86
CA ARG A 85 -5.26 -4.05 -2.69
C ARG A 85 -4.72 -2.79 -2.02
N ALA A 86 -4.88 -2.64 -0.71
CA ALA A 86 -4.32 -1.52 0.05
C ALA A 86 -2.78 -1.47 -0.07
N LYS A 87 -2.10 -2.62 0.10
CA LYS A 87 -0.64 -2.71 -0.09
C LYS A 87 -0.19 -2.36 -1.51
N ILE A 88 -0.92 -2.84 -2.53
CA ILE A 88 -0.63 -2.54 -3.94
C ILE A 88 -0.80 -1.05 -4.26
N LYS A 89 -1.93 -0.45 -3.82
CA LYS A 89 -2.18 1.00 -3.97
C LYS A 89 -1.07 1.82 -3.31
N HIS A 90 -0.68 1.43 -2.10
CA HIS A 90 0.34 2.15 -1.34
C HIS A 90 1.74 2.03 -1.99
N LEU A 91 2.11 0.85 -2.50
CA LEU A 91 3.37 0.70 -3.23
C LEU A 91 3.38 1.56 -4.51
N ARG A 92 2.26 1.62 -5.25
CA ARG A 92 2.14 2.53 -6.40
C ARG A 92 2.37 3.99 -5.99
N PHE A 93 1.81 4.42 -4.85
CA PHE A 93 2.07 5.74 -4.29
C PHE A 93 3.55 5.94 -3.96
N ALA A 94 4.19 4.97 -3.29
CA ALA A 94 5.61 5.04 -2.93
C ALA A 94 6.53 5.23 -4.16
N TYR A 95 6.24 4.55 -5.28
CA TYR A 95 6.95 4.77 -6.55
C TYR A 95 6.79 6.18 -7.13
N VAL A 96 5.65 6.83 -6.92
CA VAL A 96 5.42 8.19 -7.45
C VAL A 96 6.05 9.23 -6.54
N THR A 97 5.97 9.01 -5.23
CA THR A 97 6.33 10.01 -4.22
C THR A 97 7.80 9.95 -3.82
N PHE A 98 8.36 8.74 -3.63
CA PHE A 98 9.68 8.57 -3.00
C PHE A 98 10.77 8.07 -3.94
N ASP A 99 10.42 7.41 -5.05
CA ASP A 99 11.40 6.93 -6.03
C ASP A 99 11.96 8.08 -6.87
N GLU A 100 13.26 8.02 -7.20
CA GLU A 100 13.97 9.02 -7.99
C GLU A 100 13.33 9.28 -9.37
N ARG A 101 12.66 8.27 -9.94
CA ARG A 101 12.06 8.34 -11.27
C ARG A 101 10.64 8.88 -11.21
N HIS A 102 10.04 8.94 -10.02
CA HIS A 102 8.66 9.33 -9.78
C HIS A 102 7.66 8.59 -10.70
N ARG A 103 7.95 7.31 -10.97
CA ARG A 103 7.22 6.47 -11.94
C ARG A 103 7.07 5.05 -11.43
N TYR A 104 5.84 4.57 -11.42
CA TYR A 104 5.52 3.19 -11.11
C TYR A 104 5.57 2.30 -12.37
N PRO A 105 5.89 0.99 -12.23
CA PRO A 105 5.77 0.02 -13.32
C PRO A 105 4.34 -0.07 -13.87
N THR A 106 4.18 -0.18 -15.19
CA THR A 106 2.86 -0.17 -15.86
C THR A 106 1.89 -1.25 -15.36
N MET A 107 2.39 -2.35 -14.81
CA MET A 107 1.57 -3.40 -14.20
C MET A 107 0.66 -2.87 -13.09
N PHE A 108 1.11 -1.89 -12.30
CA PHE A 108 0.29 -1.30 -11.23
C PHE A 108 -0.91 -0.51 -11.75
N HIS A 109 -0.92 -0.08 -13.02
CA HIS A 109 -2.05 0.63 -13.60
C HIS A 109 -3.32 -0.22 -13.62
N TRP A 110 -3.17 -1.54 -13.77
CA TRP A 110 -4.27 -2.49 -13.88
C TRP A 110 -4.66 -3.11 -12.54
N MET A 111 -3.89 -2.83 -11.47
CA MET A 111 -4.04 -3.48 -10.16
C MET A 111 -4.64 -2.57 -9.09
N THR A 112 -4.83 -1.27 -9.37
CA THR A 112 -5.39 -0.27 -8.45
C THR A 112 -6.67 0.32 -9.00
#